data_AF-A0A5C6U295-F1
#
_entry.id   AF-A0A5C6U295-F1
#
_cell.length_a   1.000
_cell.length_b   1.000
_cell.length_c   1.000
_cell.angle_alpha   90.00
_cell.angle_beta   90.00
_cell.angle_gamma   90.00
#
_symmetry.space_group_name_H-M   'P 1'
#
loop_
_entity.id
_entity.type
_entity.pdbx_description
1 polymer ?
#
loop_
_entity_poly.entity_id
_entity_poly.type
_entity_poly.pdbx_seq_one_letter_code
_entity_poly.pdbx_strand_id
1 'polypeptide(L)'
;MGAPAGAPEPPASMGSADNLPRDGRVEPPVPWTFGFFAAAAAVAAPTLIAFNVSPSATFLNQAASMVGWGAWAMLLAAALPAAAGRALHGPGPAALLAALLLVAAGAFAAPFWAALPWSPALPALGMIAAAMLVAALAAALQRHGLGDSAFAAFCIGLMVAGVASTLIGFVQVYLPQWADGTWIAVSGLGDRAVGNLRQPNHQSSLLLWAMIATLWLAESGRLPRRLAPVLLLLLLAGVTLTASRTGMVGAALLALWGLVDRRLSRAARVQLWLAPLAYFAFYELYSAIAHQQAAVFGGEVQLQKSDISSSRFAIWSNALSLIAAHPWVGVGFGEFNFAWSLTVFPGRPIAFFDHTHNLPLQLAAELGVPLAALIVALLLFALWRARRDSLDGAPHDMALRRAALAMVVMISLHSLLEYPLWYAYFLLPAAFAFGIALGGRPPIVRRHRSGRASASGCWWPRC
;
A
#
# COMPACT_ATOMS: atom_id res chain seq x y z
N MET A 1 -71.24 44.51 -48.68
CA MET A 1 -70.39 43.72 -47.77
C MET A 1 -68.93 43.97 -48.13
N GLY A 2 -68.03 44.15 -47.16
CA GLY A 2 -66.58 44.05 -47.37
C GLY A 2 -65.84 45.24 -48.01
N ALA A 3 -65.34 46.15 -47.16
CA ALA A 3 -63.94 46.60 -47.22
C ALA A 3 -63.21 45.90 -46.05
N PRO A 4 -61.92 45.52 -46.14
CA PRO A 4 -60.77 46.43 -45.96
C PRO A 4 -59.70 46.22 -47.07
N ALA A 5 -58.41 46.59 -47.03
CA ALA A 5 -57.50 47.17 -46.02
C ALA A 5 -56.48 48.12 -46.73
N GLY A 6 -55.51 48.81 -46.12
CA GLY A 6 -55.00 48.82 -44.74
C GLY A 6 -53.59 48.18 -44.67
N ALA A 7 -52.53 49.00 -44.77
CA ALA A 7 -51.14 48.54 -44.79
C ALA A 7 -50.61 48.13 -43.39
N PRO A 8 -49.63 47.20 -43.29
CA PRO A 8 -49.13 46.73 -42.01
C PRO A 8 -47.97 47.57 -41.43
N GLU A 9 -47.98 47.71 -40.10
CA GLU A 9 -46.93 48.31 -39.26
C GLU A 9 -45.69 47.39 -39.10
N PRO A 10 -44.52 47.94 -38.68
CA PRO A 10 -43.30 47.15 -38.46
C PRO A 10 -43.29 46.40 -37.11
N PRO A 11 -42.71 45.18 -37.03
CA PRO A 11 -42.63 44.42 -35.79
C PRO A 11 -41.50 44.89 -34.86
N ALA A 12 -41.69 44.60 -33.56
CA ALA A 12 -40.92 45.18 -32.46
C ALA A 12 -39.58 44.50 -32.13
N SER A 13 -38.80 45.23 -31.33
CA SER A 13 -37.57 44.89 -30.59
C SER A 13 -37.14 43.42 -30.47
N MET A 14 -35.87 43.15 -30.78
CA MET A 14 -35.18 41.89 -30.48
C MET A 14 -35.18 41.55 -28.99
N GLY A 15 -35.72 40.38 -28.63
CA GLY A 15 -35.54 39.76 -27.33
C GLY A 15 -34.15 39.13 -27.17
N SER A 16 -33.62 39.17 -25.95
CA SER A 16 -32.29 38.67 -25.57
C SER A 16 -32.10 37.17 -25.82
N ALA A 17 -31.07 36.82 -26.59
CA ALA A 17 -30.60 35.44 -26.73
C ALA A 17 -29.72 35.04 -25.54
N ASP A 18 -30.35 34.58 -24.45
CA ASP A 18 -29.64 34.06 -23.27
C ASP A 18 -30.32 32.79 -22.74
N ASN A 19 -30.12 31.68 -23.46
CA ASN A 19 -30.57 30.34 -23.08
C ASN A 19 -29.61 29.26 -23.63
N LEU A 20 -28.38 29.28 -23.12
CA LEU A 20 -27.45 28.14 -23.21
C LEU A 20 -27.42 27.42 -21.85
N PRO A 21 -27.51 26.08 -21.80
CA PRO A 21 -27.46 25.33 -20.55
C PRO A 21 -26.17 25.61 -19.78
N ARG A 22 -26.30 26.07 -18.52
CA ARG A 22 -25.15 26.31 -17.65
C ARG A 22 -24.50 24.98 -17.25
N ASP A 23 -23.20 24.90 -17.51
CA ASP A 23 -22.19 24.10 -16.79
C ASP A 23 -22.67 22.72 -16.32
N GLY A 24 -22.67 21.75 -17.25
CA GLY A 24 -23.02 20.35 -17.02
C GLY A 24 -22.01 19.60 -16.13
N ARG A 25 -21.82 20.06 -14.90
CA ARG A 25 -21.12 19.33 -13.84
C ARG A 25 -22.02 18.20 -13.39
N VAL A 26 -21.75 17.01 -13.91
CA VAL A 26 -22.24 15.76 -13.32
C VAL A 26 -21.73 15.73 -11.88
N GLU A 27 -22.61 15.96 -10.91
CA GLU A 27 -22.29 15.69 -9.51
C GLU A 27 -21.96 14.20 -9.38
N PRO A 28 -20.84 13.83 -8.73
CA PRO A 28 -20.48 12.43 -8.59
C PRO A 28 -21.57 11.71 -7.80
N PRO A 29 -22.01 10.51 -8.23
CA PRO A 29 -23.19 9.83 -7.67
C PRO A 29 -23.03 9.36 -6.22
N VAL A 30 -21.85 9.57 -5.61
CA VAL A 30 -21.55 9.25 -4.22
C VAL A 30 -20.90 10.48 -3.57
N PRO A 31 -21.39 10.96 -2.42
CA PRO A 31 -20.71 12.00 -1.65
C PRO A 31 -19.28 11.58 -1.28
N TRP A 32 -18.29 12.40 -1.60
CA TRP A 32 -16.86 12.11 -1.34
C TRP A 32 -16.55 11.78 0.12
N THR A 33 -17.35 12.28 1.06
CA THR A 33 -17.30 11.94 2.48
C THR A 33 -17.56 10.46 2.76
N PHE A 34 -18.48 9.82 2.05
CA PHE A 34 -18.77 8.39 2.22
C PHE A 34 -17.66 7.51 1.65
N GLY A 35 -17.15 7.86 0.46
CA GLY A 35 -15.98 7.20 -0.14
C GLY A 35 -14.71 7.34 0.72
N PHE A 36 -14.60 8.41 1.50
CA PHE A 36 -13.52 8.61 2.46
C PHE A 36 -13.59 7.64 3.65
N PHE A 37 -14.76 7.49 4.31
CA PHE A 37 -14.90 6.54 5.41
C PHE A 37 -14.69 5.09 4.96
N ALA A 38 -15.17 4.74 3.77
CA ALA A 38 -14.92 3.43 3.16
C ALA A 38 -13.42 3.16 2.95
N ALA A 39 -12.64 4.14 2.47
CA ALA A 39 -11.19 4.02 2.32
C ALA A 39 -10.48 3.81 3.68
N ALA A 40 -10.84 4.62 4.67
CA ALA A 40 -10.26 4.55 6.00
C ALA A 40 -10.55 3.18 6.66
N ALA A 41 -11.77 2.67 6.52
CA ALA A 41 -12.14 1.34 6.98
C ALA A 41 -11.39 0.22 6.22
N ALA A 42 -11.32 0.30 4.88
CA ALA A 42 -10.64 -0.69 4.03
C ALA A 42 -9.14 -0.85 4.33
N VAL A 43 -8.49 0.22 4.81
CA VAL A 43 -7.06 0.20 5.19
C VAL A 43 -6.87 -0.13 6.67
N ALA A 44 -7.58 0.56 7.57
CA ALA A 44 -7.29 0.48 9.00
C ALA A 44 -7.90 -0.75 9.68
N ALA A 45 -9.18 -1.07 9.41
CA ALA A 45 -9.87 -2.14 10.11
C ALA A 45 -9.16 -3.50 9.97
N PRO A 46 -8.69 -3.94 8.78
CA PRO A 46 -7.95 -5.20 8.63
C PRO A 46 -6.68 -5.28 9.47
N THR A 47 -5.99 -4.16 9.67
CA THR A 47 -4.74 -4.12 10.46
C THR A 47 -4.96 -4.06 11.97
N LEU A 48 -6.18 -3.73 12.41
CA LEU A 48 -6.55 -3.54 13.80
C LEU A 48 -7.35 -4.71 14.38
N ILE A 49 -7.72 -5.72 13.59
CA ILE A 49 -8.35 -6.95 14.09
C ILE A 49 -7.33 -7.77 14.88
N ALA A 50 -7.52 -7.86 16.20
CA ALA A 50 -6.80 -8.80 17.05
C ALA A 50 -7.45 -10.19 17.07
N PHE A 51 -8.77 -10.31 17.20
CA PHE A 51 -9.41 -11.63 17.28
C PHE A 51 -9.04 -12.53 16.08
N ASN A 52 -8.68 -13.79 16.34
CA ASN A 52 -8.34 -14.78 15.30
C ASN A 52 -8.73 -16.19 15.76
N VAL A 53 -8.83 -17.12 14.82
CA VAL A 53 -9.24 -18.51 15.05
C VAL A 53 -8.36 -19.47 14.25
N SER A 54 -8.08 -20.64 14.82
CA SER A 54 -7.40 -21.74 14.11
C SER A 54 -8.24 -22.24 12.92
N PRO A 55 -7.61 -22.72 11.83
CA PRO A 55 -6.17 -22.91 11.64
C PRO A 55 -5.42 -21.67 11.12
N SER A 56 -6.10 -20.55 10.79
CA SER A 56 -5.48 -19.39 10.15
C SER A 56 -5.59 -18.12 11.00
N ALA A 57 -4.50 -17.82 11.71
CA ALA A 57 -4.38 -16.65 12.58
C ALA A 57 -4.53 -15.28 11.88
N THR A 58 -4.62 -15.24 10.55
CA THR A 58 -4.83 -14.01 9.76
C THR A 58 -6.11 -14.01 8.93
N PHE A 59 -6.94 -15.07 9.00
CA PHE A 59 -8.14 -15.20 8.15
C PHE A 59 -9.07 -13.99 8.26
N LEU A 60 -9.35 -13.51 9.47
CA LEU A 60 -10.25 -12.38 9.69
C LEU A 60 -9.66 -11.06 9.17
N ASN A 61 -8.34 -10.85 9.31
CA ASN A 61 -7.64 -9.70 8.73
C ASN A 61 -7.73 -9.74 7.18
N GLN A 62 -7.55 -10.92 6.57
CA GLN A 62 -7.62 -11.08 5.12
C GLN A 62 -9.06 -10.92 4.59
N ALA A 63 -10.05 -11.51 5.25
CA ALA A 63 -11.46 -11.36 4.93
C ALA A 63 -11.91 -9.90 5.04
N ALA A 64 -11.55 -9.20 6.12
CA ALA A 64 -11.82 -7.78 6.29
C ALA A 64 -11.16 -6.92 5.20
N SER A 65 -9.94 -7.28 4.77
CA SER A 65 -9.27 -6.61 3.65
C SER A 65 -10.08 -6.77 2.36
N MET A 66 -10.49 -7.99 2.02
CA MET A 66 -11.23 -8.27 0.79
C MET A 66 -12.61 -7.59 0.78
N VAL A 67 -13.34 -7.64 1.90
CA VAL A 67 -14.64 -6.95 2.05
C VAL A 67 -14.48 -5.43 1.98
N GLY A 68 -13.54 -4.86 2.75
CA GLY A 68 -13.31 -3.41 2.81
C GLY A 68 -12.85 -2.84 1.48
N TRP A 69 -11.84 -3.46 0.84
CA TRP A 69 -11.37 -3.05 -0.47
C TRP A 69 -12.39 -3.31 -1.58
N GLY A 70 -13.18 -4.39 -1.50
CA GLY A 70 -14.27 -4.65 -2.45
C GLY A 70 -15.33 -3.54 -2.39
N ALA A 71 -15.83 -3.23 -1.19
CA ALA A 71 -16.79 -2.15 -1.00
C ALA A 71 -16.24 -0.79 -1.46
N TRP A 72 -14.99 -0.47 -1.11
CA TRP A 72 -14.37 0.79 -1.54
C TRP A 72 -14.13 0.84 -3.05
N ALA A 73 -13.71 -0.27 -3.67
CA ALA A 73 -13.54 -0.38 -5.11
C ALA A 73 -14.85 -0.18 -5.88
N MET A 74 -15.98 -0.68 -5.36
CA MET A 74 -17.31 -0.43 -5.94
C MET A 74 -17.67 1.07 -5.94
N LEU A 75 -17.43 1.78 -4.83
CA LEU A 75 -17.67 3.22 -4.74
C LEU A 75 -16.77 4.03 -5.69
N LEU A 76 -15.49 3.66 -5.76
CA LEU A 76 -14.51 4.27 -6.66
C LEU A 76 -14.84 4.01 -8.15
N ALA A 77 -15.32 2.80 -8.48
CA ALA A 77 -15.77 2.47 -9.83
C ALA A 77 -17.05 3.22 -10.22
N ALA A 78 -18.00 3.39 -9.29
CA ALA A 78 -19.22 4.19 -9.51
C ALA A 78 -18.93 5.69 -9.71
N ALA A 79 -17.80 6.19 -9.19
CA ALA A 79 -17.34 7.56 -9.42
C ALA A 79 -16.61 7.76 -10.76
N LEU A 80 -16.25 6.70 -11.47
CA LEU A 80 -15.63 6.79 -12.79
C LEU A 80 -16.68 6.93 -13.90
N PRO A 81 -16.41 7.69 -14.98
CA PRO A 81 -17.29 7.72 -16.15
C PRO A 81 -17.45 6.31 -16.76
N ALA A 82 -18.63 5.96 -17.27
CA ALA A 82 -18.87 4.65 -17.89
C ALA A 82 -17.90 4.32 -19.06
N ALA A 83 -17.38 5.35 -19.74
CA ALA A 83 -16.35 5.20 -20.79
C ALA A 83 -14.95 4.83 -20.26
N ALA A 84 -14.67 4.99 -18.96
CA ALA A 84 -13.36 4.70 -18.35
C ALA A 84 -12.98 3.21 -18.41
N GLY A 85 -13.98 2.32 -18.50
CA GLY A 85 -13.76 0.86 -18.59
C GLY A 85 -13.02 0.39 -19.85
N ARG A 86 -12.80 1.26 -20.85
CA ARG A 86 -12.16 0.88 -22.13
C ARG A 86 -10.65 1.18 -22.21
N ALA A 87 -10.05 1.80 -21.19
CA ALA A 87 -8.76 2.49 -21.34
C ALA A 87 -7.71 2.13 -20.29
N LEU A 88 -7.30 0.86 -20.20
CA LEU A 88 -6.03 0.46 -19.56
C LEU A 88 -4.82 0.83 -20.45
N HIS A 89 -4.71 2.10 -20.81
CA HIS A 89 -3.65 2.60 -21.68
C HIS A 89 -2.43 3.09 -20.88
N GLY A 90 -1.25 2.67 -21.34
CA GLY A 90 0.06 3.02 -20.79
C GLY A 90 0.93 1.77 -20.57
N PRO A 91 2.22 1.81 -20.93
CA PRO A 91 3.10 0.64 -20.83
C PRO A 91 3.35 0.20 -19.38
N GLY A 92 3.29 1.14 -18.42
CA GLY A 92 3.48 0.87 -17.00
C GLY A 92 2.37 0.02 -16.37
N PRO A 93 1.09 0.48 -16.37
CA PRO A 93 -0.04 -0.33 -15.91
C PRO A 93 -0.14 -1.67 -16.64
N ALA A 94 0.11 -1.70 -17.95
CA ALA A 94 0.09 -2.92 -18.74
C ALA A 94 1.14 -3.93 -18.25
N ALA A 95 2.37 -3.51 -17.96
CA ALA A 95 3.41 -4.39 -17.44
C ALA A 95 3.11 -4.92 -16.03
N LEU A 96 2.56 -4.09 -15.14
CA LEU A 96 2.12 -4.54 -13.81
C LEU A 96 1.01 -5.60 -13.92
N LEU A 97 -0.02 -5.34 -14.73
CA LEU A 97 -1.12 -6.29 -14.91
C LEU A 97 -0.68 -7.57 -15.64
N ALA A 98 0.26 -7.47 -16.59
CA ALA A 98 0.85 -8.64 -17.23
C ALA A 98 1.66 -9.49 -16.22
N ALA A 99 2.45 -8.86 -15.35
CA ALA A 99 3.18 -9.57 -14.29
C ALA A 99 2.21 -10.31 -13.34
N LEU A 100 1.15 -9.64 -12.87
CA LEU A 100 0.14 -10.26 -12.00
C LEU A 100 -0.65 -11.35 -12.74
N LEU A 101 -1.01 -11.16 -14.01
CA LEU A 101 -1.69 -12.16 -14.83
C LEU A 101 -0.81 -13.41 -15.05
N LEU A 102 0.50 -13.25 -15.21
CA LEU A 102 1.43 -14.38 -15.31
C LEU A 102 1.56 -15.16 -13.99
N VAL A 103 1.55 -14.47 -12.84
CA VAL A 103 1.48 -15.15 -11.53
C VAL A 103 0.13 -15.88 -11.37
N ALA A 104 -0.98 -15.26 -11.76
CA ALA A 104 -2.29 -15.91 -11.75
C ALA A 104 -2.36 -17.12 -12.69
N ALA A 105 -1.79 -17.04 -13.89
CA ALA A 105 -1.70 -18.15 -14.82
C ALA A 105 -0.86 -19.31 -14.23
N GLY A 106 0.24 -18.99 -13.53
CA GLY A 106 1.02 -19.98 -12.78
C GLY A 106 0.21 -20.65 -11.65
N ALA A 107 -0.52 -19.87 -10.86
CA ALA A 107 -1.40 -20.36 -9.79
C ALA A 107 -2.57 -21.21 -10.32
N PHE A 108 -3.12 -20.87 -11.48
CA PHE A 108 -4.16 -21.65 -12.16
C PHE A 108 -3.61 -22.93 -12.79
N ALA A 109 -2.38 -22.90 -13.31
CA ALA A 109 -1.73 -24.06 -13.93
C ALA A 109 -1.27 -25.09 -12.89
N ALA A 110 -0.84 -24.66 -11.70
CA ALA A 110 -0.24 -25.53 -10.68
C ALA A 110 -1.08 -26.80 -10.35
N PRO A 111 -2.41 -26.74 -10.10
CA PRO A 111 -3.26 -27.92 -9.91
C PRO A 111 -3.18 -28.97 -11.03
N PHE A 112 -2.93 -28.57 -12.28
CA PHE A 112 -2.90 -29.49 -13.41
C PHE A 112 -1.56 -30.20 -13.59
N TRP A 113 -0.44 -29.52 -13.34
CA TRP A 113 0.89 -30.05 -13.65
C TRP A 113 1.66 -30.55 -12.41
N ALA A 114 1.46 -29.92 -11.24
CA ALA A 114 2.05 -30.31 -9.96
C ALA A 114 1.04 -31.07 -9.07
N ALA A 115 -0.14 -31.40 -9.60
CA ALA A 115 -1.21 -32.13 -8.92
C ALA A 115 -1.70 -31.50 -7.61
N LEU A 116 -1.58 -30.17 -7.45
CA LEU A 116 -2.10 -29.48 -6.26
C LEU A 116 -3.61 -29.67 -6.10
N PRO A 117 -4.09 -29.73 -4.85
CA PRO A 117 -5.47 -29.40 -4.54
C PRO A 117 -5.84 -27.98 -5.01
N TRP A 118 -7.10 -27.76 -5.37
CA TRP A 118 -7.60 -26.41 -5.71
C TRP A 118 -7.70 -25.48 -4.49
N SER A 119 -7.66 -26.01 -3.27
CA SER A 119 -7.84 -25.25 -2.02
C SER A 119 -6.76 -24.18 -1.74
N PRO A 120 -5.45 -24.38 -1.99
CA PRO A 120 -4.46 -23.29 -1.97
C PRO A 120 -4.51 -22.39 -3.22
N ALA A 121 -4.83 -22.95 -4.40
CA ALA A 121 -4.81 -22.21 -5.66
C ALA A 121 -5.93 -21.15 -5.75
N LEU A 122 -7.16 -21.47 -5.34
CA LEU A 122 -8.31 -20.57 -5.45
C LEU A 122 -8.17 -19.28 -4.62
N PRO A 123 -7.73 -19.30 -3.34
CA PRO A 123 -7.45 -18.08 -2.58
C PRO A 123 -6.35 -17.23 -3.21
N ALA A 124 -5.28 -17.84 -3.72
CA ALA A 124 -4.21 -17.13 -4.41
C ALA A 124 -4.74 -16.41 -5.67
N LEU A 125 -5.50 -17.11 -6.51
CA LEU A 125 -6.16 -16.52 -7.68
C LEU A 125 -7.08 -15.36 -7.30
N GLY A 126 -7.88 -15.52 -6.24
CA GLY A 126 -8.74 -14.46 -5.72
C GLY A 126 -7.96 -13.23 -5.25
N MET A 127 -6.86 -13.42 -4.52
CA MET A 127 -5.99 -12.33 -4.07
C MET A 127 -5.31 -11.59 -5.24
N ILE A 128 -4.81 -12.33 -6.23
CA ILE A 128 -4.14 -11.74 -7.40
C ILE A 128 -5.17 -11.00 -8.28
N ALA A 129 -6.36 -11.57 -8.49
CA ALA A 129 -7.44 -10.91 -9.22
C ALA A 129 -7.91 -9.62 -8.52
N ALA A 130 -8.03 -9.63 -7.19
CA ALA A 130 -8.33 -8.43 -6.40
C ALA A 130 -7.21 -7.37 -6.52
N ALA A 131 -5.94 -7.79 -6.48
CA ALA A 131 -4.80 -6.90 -6.68
C ALA A 131 -4.78 -6.28 -8.09
N MET A 132 -5.06 -7.07 -9.13
CA MET A 132 -5.19 -6.60 -10.51
C MET A 132 -6.32 -5.57 -10.65
N LEU A 133 -7.50 -5.85 -10.08
CA LEU A 133 -8.65 -4.93 -10.08
C LEU A 133 -8.31 -3.62 -9.39
N VAL A 134 -7.72 -3.68 -8.18
CA VAL A 134 -7.35 -2.49 -7.40
C VAL A 134 -6.27 -1.67 -8.11
N ALA A 135 -5.26 -2.29 -8.70
CA ALA A 135 -4.23 -1.59 -9.48
C ALA A 135 -4.79 -0.94 -10.75
N ALA A 136 -5.67 -1.64 -11.48
CA ALA A 136 -6.33 -1.12 -12.67
C ALA A 136 -7.23 0.08 -12.37
N LEU A 137 -8.01 -0.03 -11.28
CA LEU A 137 -8.92 1.01 -10.79
C LEU A 137 -8.14 2.25 -10.31
N ALA A 138 -7.09 2.06 -9.52
CA ALA A 138 -6.19 3.13 -9.09
C ALA A 138 -5.57 3.86 -10.28
N ALA A 139 -5.09 3.13 -11.28
CA ALA A 139 -4.57 3.72 -12.51
C ALA A 139 -5.64 4.50 -13.31
N ALA A 140 -6.89 4.03 -13.32
CA ALA A 140 -8.00 4.75 -13.96
C ALA A 140 -8.37 6.03 -13.20
N LEU A 141 -8.48 5.99 -11.88
CA LEU A 141 -8.75 7.17 -11.03
C LEU A 141 -7.72 8.27 -11.28
N GLN A 142 -6.43 7.92 -11.34
CA GLN A 142 -5.36 8.86 -11.63
C GLN A 142 -5.50 9.46 -13.05
N ARG A 143 -5.76 8.65 -14.08
CA ARG A 143 -6.02 9.13 -15.46
C ARG A 143 -7.22 10.06 -15.54
N HIS A 144 -8.26 9.86 -14.73
CA HIS A 144 -9.47 10.69 -14.74
C HIS A 144 -9.44 11.86 -13.74
N GLY A 145 -8.29 12.13 -13.09
CA GLY A 145 -8.14 13.26 -12.17
C GLY A 145 -8.74 13.05 -10.77
N LEU A 146 -9.21 11.84 -10.46
CA LEU A 146 -9.78 11.44 -9.17
C LEU A 146 -8.76 10.84 -8.20
N GLY A 147 -7.56 10.51 -8.70
CA GLY A 147 -6.51 9.83 -7.94
C GLY A 147 -6.03 10.59 -6.69
N ASP A 148 -6.06 11.93 -6.70
CA ASP A 148 -5.68 12.75 -5.54
C ASP A 148 -6.65 12.61 -4.36
N SER A 149 -7.96 12.67 -4.60
CA SER A 149 -8.97 12.44 -3.57
C SER A 149 -8.92 11.01 -3.03
N ALA A 150 -8.76 10.02 -3.92
CA ALA A 150 -8.65 8.62 -3.52
C ALA A 150 -7.36 8.33 -2.72
N PHE A 151 -6.22 8.89 -3.14
CA PHE A 151 -4.95 8.75 -2.44
C PHE A 151 -4.93 9.51 -1.11
N ALA A 152 -5.66 10.62 -0.99
CA ALA A 152 -5.84 11.29 0.30
C ALA A 152 -6.63 10.44 1.31
N ALA A 153 -7.73 9.81 0.87
CA ALA A 153 -8.51 8.92 1.71
C ALA A 153 -7.69 7.70 2.16
N PHE A 154 -6.92 7.10 1.23
CA PHE A 154 -5.96 6.04 1.51
C PHE A 154 -4.88 6.45 2.53
N CYS A 155 -4.25 7.61 2.35
CA CYS A 155 -3.21 8.11 3.25
C CYS A 155 -3.75 8.38 4.65
N ILE A 156 -4.97 8.89 4.79
CA ILE A 156 -5.58 9.11 6.11
C ILE A 156 -5.93 7.77 6.76
N GLY A 157 -6.42 6.79 5.99
CA GLY A 157 -6.58 5.40 6.46
C GLY A 157 -5.27 4.81 7.01
N LEU A 158 -4.17 4.92 6.27
CA LEU A 158 -2.84 4.51 6.73
C LEU A 158 -2.38 5.27 7.98
N MET A 159 -2.59 6.58 8.06
CA MET A 159 -2.22 7.39 9.22
C MET A 159 -3.01 6.97 10.47
N VAL A 160 -4.32 6.77 10.36
CA VAL A 160 -5.18 6.30 11.46
C VAL A 160 -4.77 4.89 11.90
N ALA A 161 -4.57 3.98 10.94
CA ALA A 161 -4.07 2.63 11.20
C ALA A 161 -2.74 2.67 11.96
N GLY A 162 -1.79 3.50 11.49
CA GLY A 162 -0.48 3.61 12.11
C GLY A 162 -0.52 4.19 13.52
N VAL A 163 -1.29 5.25 13.77
CA VAL A 163 -1.44 5.82 15.12
C VAL A 163 -2.08 4.80 16.06
N ALA A 164 -3.17 4.16 15.67
CA ALA A 164 -3.83 3.13 16.49
C ALA A 164 -2.91 1.94 16.76
N SER A 165 -2.23 1.42 15.73
CA SER A 165 -1.25 0.33 15.86
C SER A 165 -0.05 0.70 16.72
N THR A 166 0.41 1.96 16.71
CA THR A 166 1.45 2.44 17.64
C THR A 166 0.96 2.42 19.08
N LEU A 167 -0.24 2.94 19.37
CA LEU A 167 -0.81 2.94 20.72
C LEU A 167 -1.01 1.50 21.24
N ILE A 168 -1.49 0.60 20.39
CA ILE A 168 -1.56 -0.84 20.66
C ILE A 168 -0.17 -1.40 21.01
N GLY A 169 0.88 -1.00 20.28
CA GLY A 169 2.26 -1.40 20.57
C GLY A 169 2.74 -0.95 21.95
N PHE A 170 2.43 0.29 22.35
CA PHE A 170 2.73 0.77 23.71
C PHE A 170 1.98 -0.02 24.79
N VAL A 171 0.70 -0.35 24.56
CA VAL A 171 -0.05 -1.22 25.48
C VAL A 171 0.58 -2.62 25.56
N GLN A 172 0.94 -3.22 24.43
CA GLN A 172 1.56 -4.55 24.38
C GLN A 172 2.86 -4.67 25.19
N VAL A 173 3.67 -3.60 25.25
CA VAL A 173 4.98 -3.62 25.94
C VAL A 173 4.90 -3.10 27.37
N TYR A 174 4.18 -2.01 27.63
CA TYR A 174 4.19 -1.34 28.95
C TYR A 174 2.93 -1.55 29.79
N LEU A 175 1.84 -2.05 29.20
CA LEU A 175 0.60 -2.39 29.89
C LEU A 175 0.07 -3.77 29.44
N PRO A 176 0.91 -4.84 29.43
CA PRO A 176 0.56 -6.13 28.84
C PRO A 176 -0.71 -6.77 29.46
N GLN A 177 -1.06 -6.40 30.70
CA GLN A 177 -2.31 -6.81 31.36
C GLN A 177 -3.60 -6.27 30.69
N TRP A 178 -3.49 -5.34 29.73
CA TRP A 178 -4.60 -4.89 28.89
C TRP A 178 -4.64 -5.58 27.51
N ALA A 179 -3.67 -6.46 27.20
CA ALA A 179 -3.70 -7.29 26.01
C ALA A 179 -4.54 -8.55 26.27
N ASP A 180 -5.81 -8.51 25.85
CA ASP A 180 -6.82 -9.55 26.08
C ASP A 180 -6.85 -10.66 25.00
N GLY A 181 -6.07 -10.51 23.93
CA GLY A 181 -6.05 -11.37 22.75
C GLY A 181 -7.21 -11.14 21.75
N THR A 182 -8.24 -10.39 22.14
CA THR A 182 -9.50 -10.19 21.38
C THR A 182 -9.55 -8.81 20.74
N TRP A 183 -9.33 -7.75 21.52
CA TRP A 183 -9.21 -6.37 21.06
C TRP A 183 -7.75 -5.94 20.90
N ILE A 184 -6.86 -6.42 21.78
CA ILE A 184 -5.42 -6.17 21.72
C ILE A 184 -4.71 -7.51 21.74
N ALA A 185 -3.95 -7.82 20.68
CA ALA A 185 -3.21 -9.05 20.59
C ALA A 185 -2.12 -9.12 21.68
N VAL A 186 -2.00 -10.26 22.37
CA VAL A 186 -0.90 -10.52 23.30
C VAL A 186 0.42 -10.61 22.52
N SER A 187 1.48 -9.93 23.01
CA SER A 187 2.81 -10.12 22.45
C SER A 187 3.46 -11.39 23.02
N GLY A 188 3.53 -12.44 22.22
CA GLY A 188 4.28 -13.66 22.55
C GLY A 188 5.81 -13.49 22.45
N LEU A 189 6.32 -12.26 22.28
CA LEU A 189 7.74 -11.96 22.02
C LEU A 189 8.37 -11.06 23.10
N GLY A 190 7.76 -10.98 24.29
CA GLY A 190 8.22 -10.12 25.38
C GLY A 190 8.09 -8.64 25.03
N ASP A 191 9.15 -7.87 25.29
CA ASP A 191 9.25 -6.41 25.18
C ASP A 191 9.27 -5.88 23.72
N ARG A 192 8.43 -6.47 22.86
CA ARG A 192 8.33 -6.14 21.43
C ARG A 192 6.88 -5.88 21.04
N ALA A 193 6.62 -4.73 20.45
CA ALA A 193 5.35 -4.43 19.82
C ALA A 193 5.17 -5.28 18.55
N VAL A 194 4.16 -6.14 18.54
CA VAL A 194 3.79 -6.97 17.37
C VAL A 194 2.55 -6.43 16.64
N GLY A 195 1.85 -5.47 17.25
CA GLY A 195 0.56 -4.95 16.81
C GLY A 195 -0.53 -6.02 16.85
N ASN A 196 -1.73 -5.67 16.39
CA ASN A 196 -2.79 -6.66 16.20
C ASN A 196 -2.50 -7.60 15.02
N LEU A 197 -1.56 -7.22 14.14
CA LEU A 197 -0.98 -8.06 13.08
C LEU A 197 -0.10 -9.22 13.60
N ARG A 198 0.26 -9.26 14.90
CA ARG A 198 1.08 -10.31 15.54
C ARG A 198 2.45 -10.58 14.91
N GLN A 199 2.95 -9.65 14.11
CA GLN A 199 4.19 -9.84 13.35
C GLN A 199 4.93 -8.48 13.34
N PRO A 200 6.10 -8.37 13.99
CA PRO A 200 6.75 -7.08 14.24
C PRO A 200 7.30 -6.41 12.97
N ASN A 201 7.65 -7.17 11.92
CA ASN A 201 8.08 -6.63 10.63
C ASN A 201 6.86 -6.09 9.83
N HIS A 202 5.70 -6.75 9.93
CA HIS A 202 4.44 -6.26 9.37
C HIS A 202 4.00 -4.96 10.06
N GLN A 203 3.93 -4.99 11.40
CA GLN A 203 3.67 -3.81 12.23
C GLN A 203 4.58 -2.65 11.82
N SER A 204 5.90 -2.88 11.79
CA SER A 204 6.86 -1.85 11.37
C SER A 204 6.61 -1.34 9.95
N SER A 205 6.19 -2.19 9.01
CA SER A 205 5.94 -1.79 7.62
C SER A 205 4.69 -0.92 7.48
N LEU A 206 3.62 -1.27 8.21
CA LEU A 206 2.42 -0.45 8.32
C LEU A 206 2.75 0.95 8.87
N LEU A 207 3.56 1.01 9.94
CA LEU A 207 3.97 2.29 10.53
C LEU A 207 4.84 3.13 9.57
N LEU A 208 5.75 2.51 8.82
CA LEU A 208 6.56 3.21 7.81
C LEU A 208 5.71 3.74 6.64
N TRP A 209 4.70 2.98 6.19
CA TRP A 209 3.70 3.48 5.25
C TRP A 209 2.86 4.63 5.83
N ALA A 210 2.45 4.55 7.09
CA ALA A 210 1.77 5.63 7.79
C ALA A 210 2.64 6.90 7.88
N MET A 211 3.97 6.77 8.03
CA MET A 211 4.90 7.90 8.00
C MET A 211 4.95 8.56 6.62
N ILE A 212 5.03 7.77 5.53
CA ILE A 212 5.00 8.29 4.15
C ILE A 212 3.65 9.01 3.88
N ALA A 213 2.55 8.42 4.33
CA ALA A 213 1.21 8.99 4.22
C ALA A 213 1.07 10.32 4.99
N THR A 214 1.50 10.35 6.25
CA THR A 214 1.51 11.55 7.12
C THR A 214 2.31 12.68 6.50
N LEU A 215 3.49 12.37 5.94
CA LEU A 215 4.34 13.35 5.28
C LEU A 215 3.66 13.92 4.03
N TRP A 216 3.07 13.06 3.18
CA TRP A 216 2.36 13.52 1.99
C TRP A 216 1.16 14.41 2.34
N LEU A 217 0.36 14.04 3.36
CA LEU A 217 -0.76 14.85 3.83
C LEU A 217 -0.32 16.25 4.31
N ALA A 218 0.86 16.36 4.94
CA ALA A 218 1.39 17.65 5.39
C ALA A 218 1.96 18.51 4.25
N GLU A 219 2.62 17.86 3.28
CA GLU A 219 3.11 18.53 2.07
C GLU A 219 1.95 19.03 1.20
N SER A 220 0.89 18.23 1.03
CA SER A 220 -0.33 18.57 0.28
C SER A 220 -1.29 19.51 1.05
N GLY A 221 -0.93 19.95 2.26
CA GLY A 221 -1.74 20.87 3.07
C GLY A 221 -3.04 20.30 3.65
N ARG A 222 -3.20 18.97 3.68
CA ARG A 222 -4.35 18.26 4.27
C ARG A 222 -4.18 17.94 5.75
N LEU A 223 -2.94 17.96 6.23
CA LEU A 223 -2.57 17.88 7.64
C LEU A 223 -1.86 19.19 8.03
N PRO A 224 -2.21 19.84 9.15
CA PRO A 224 -1.48 20.99 9.66
C PRO A 224 0.01 20.66 9.83
N ARG A 225 0.90 21.40 9.17
CA ARG A 225 2.35 21.12 9.14
C ARG A 225 3.03 21.08 10.51
N ARG A 226 2.41 21.65 11.55
CA ARG A 226 2.87 21.59 12.95
C ARG A 226 2.63 20.22 13.61
N LEU A 227 1.62 19.46 13.15
CA LEU A 227 1.30 18.11 13.67
C LEU A 227 2.16 17.02 13.03
N ALA A 228 2.64 17.24 11.80
CA ALA A 228 3.49 16.28 11.07
C ALA A 228 4.70 15.77 11.89
N PRO A 229 5.57 16.61 12.51
CA PRO A 229 6.69 16.10 13.29
C PRO A 229 6.25 15.29 14.52
N VAL A 230 5.14 15.67 15.17
CA VAL A 230 4.61 14.94 16.34
C VAL A 230 4.14 13.55 15.93
N LEU A 231 3.37 13.45 14.84
CA LEU A 231 2.87 12.17 14.33
C LEU A 231 4.00 11.30 13.77
N LEU A 232 4.99 11.88 13.09
CA LEU A 232 6.16 11.13 12.61
C LEU A 232 7.02 10.60 13.76
N LEU A 233 7.23 11.37 14.83
CA LEU A 233 7.92 10.89 16.03
C LEU A 233 7.13 9.79 16.74
N LEU A 234 5.81 9.91 16.87
CA LEU A 234 4.94 8.88 17.44
C LEU A 234 5.01 7.57 16.63
N LEU A 235 4.87 7.65 15.30
CA LEU A 235 4.97 6.49 14.42
C LEU A 235 6.36 5.85 14.48
N LEU A 236 7.43 6.65 14.52
CA LEU A 236 8.82 6.17 14.62
C LEU A 236 9.14 5.54 15.97
N ALA A 237 8.57 6.05 17.06
CA ALA A 237 8.60 5.44 18.38
C ALA A 237 7.98 4.03 18.32
N GLY A 238 6.79 3.92 17.70
CA GLY A 238 6.14 2.63 17.42
C GLY A 238 6.99 1.68 16.55
N VAL A 239 7.65 2.18 15.49
CA VAL A 239 8.58 1.40 14.66
C VAL A 239 9.72 0.84 15.50
N THR A 240 10.32 1.67 16.35
CA THR A 240 11.42 1.29 17.23
C THR A 240 10.99 0.22 18.23
N LEU A 241 9.79 0.38 18.81
CA LEU A 241 9.20 -0.57 19.78
C LEU A 241 8.94 -1.98 19.20
N THR A 242 8.89 -2.15 17.87
CA THR A 242 8.82 -3.48 17.24
C THR A 242 10.13 -4.29 17.35
N ALA A 243 11.25 -3.62 17.64
CA ALA A 243 12.60 -4.16 17.55
C ALA A 243 12.86 -4.91 16.22
N SER A 244 12.35 -4.38 15.11
CA SER A 244 12.49 -4.97 13.78
C SER A 244 13.71 -4.44 13.03
N ARG A 245 14.54 -5.35 12.49
CA ARG A 245 15.60 -5.00 11.54
C ARG A 245 15.02 -4.36 10.26
N THR A 246 13.82 -4.77 9.83
CA THR A 246 13.08 -4.14 8.72
C THR A 246 12.69 -2.70 9.06
N GLY A 247 12.37 -2.41 10.33
CA GLY A 247 12.10 -1.06 10.82
C GLY A 247 13.31 -0.13 10.77
N MET A 248 14.46 -0.61 11.24
CA MET A 248 15.73 0.10 11.15
C MET A 248 16.13 0.41 9.69
N VAL A 249 16.03 -0.58 8.80
CA VAL A 249 16.26 -0.40 7.35
C VAL A 249 15.24 0.60 6.77
N GLY A 250 13.98 0.53 7.18
CA GLY A 250 12.94 1.48 6.80
C GLY A 250 13.24 2.92 7.19
N ALA A 251 13.73 3.16 8.42
CA ALA A 251 14.14 4.49 8.86
C ALA A 251 15.32 5.04 8.03
N ALA A 252 16.29 4.19 7.67
CA ALA A 252 17.37 4.55 6.76
C ALA A 252 16.87 4.85 5.32
N LEU A 253 15.89 4.09 4.81
CA LEU A 253 15.27 4.34 3.51
C LEU A 253 14.48 5.65 3.48
N LEU A 254 13.79 6.01 4.57
CA LEU A 254 13.13 7.30 4.72
C LEU A 254 14.16 8.45 4.67
N ALA A 255 15.29 8.33 5.36
CA ALA A 255 16.38 9.31 5.28
C ALA A 255 16.99 9.43 3.88
N LEU A 256 17.21 8.29 3.20
CA LEU A 256 17.69 8.26 1.81
C LEU A 256 16.69 8.96 0.87
N TRP A 257 15.40 8.77 1.06
CA TRP A 257 14.36 9.47 0.30
C TRP A 257 14.43 10.99 0.53
N GLY A 258 14.55 11.46 1.78
CA GLY A 258 14.71 12.89 2.11
C GLY A 258 16.01 13.52 1.57
N LEU A 259 17.06 12.71 1.39
CA LEU A 259 18.34 13.13 0.82
C LEU A 259 18.28 13.26 -0.71
N VAL A 260 17.81 12.22 -1.39
CA VAL A 260 17.74 12.14 -2.87
C VAL A 260 16.66 13.07 -3.43
N ASP A 261 15.55 13.21 -2.73
CA ASP A 261 14.36 13.86 -3.26
C ASP A 261 14.31 15.37 -2.99
N ARG A 262 15.08 16.10 -3.79
CA ARG A 262 15.20 17.57 -3.74
C ARG A 262 13.91 18.35 -4.04
N ARG A 263 12.80 17.66 -4.37
CA ARG A 263 11.48 18.27 -4.62
C ARG A 263 10.57 18.30 -3.39
N LEU A 264 10.96 17.65 -2.29
CA LEU A 264 10.32 17.81 -0.97
C LEU A 264 10.65 19.18 -0.36
N SER A 265 9.75 19.70 0.48
CA SER A 265 10.02 20.91 1.26
C SER A 265 11.23 20.72 2.19
N ARG A 266 11.92 21.81 2.53
CA ARG A 266 13.07 21.77 3.47
C ARG A 266 12.68 21.12 4.80
N ALA A 267 11.48 21.39 5.30
CA ALA A 267 10.97 20.81 6.53
C ALA A 267 10.76 19.29 6.41
N ALA A 268 10.15 18.81 5.32
CA ALA A 268 9.98 17.39 5.05
C ALA A 268 11.32 16.65 4.94
N ARG A 269 12.29 17.23 4.22
CA ARG A 269 13.64 16.66 4.07
C ARG A 269 14.39 16.53 5.40
N VAL A 270 14.30 17.54 6.26
CA VAL A 270 14.91 17.50 7.60
C VAL A 270 14.23 16.44 8.48
N GLN A 271 12.90 16.37 8.49
CA GLN A 271 12.15 15.34 9.25
C GLN A 271 12.53 13.91 8.82
N LEU A 272 12.65 13.67 7.52
CA LEU A 272 13.10 12.37 6.98
C LEU A 272 14.58 12.07 7.32
N TRP A 273 15.47 13.05 7.16
CA TRP A 273 16.91 12.87 7.41
C TRP A 273 17.23 12.62 8.89
N LEU A 274 16.44 13.19 9.81
CA LEU A 274 16.58 12.95 11.25
C LEU A 274 15.96 11.62 11.72
N ALA A 275 15.24 10.88 10.88
CA ALA A 275 14.57 9.65 11.29
C ALA A 275 15.53 8.56 11.85
N PRO A 276 16.75 8.32 11.32
CA PRO A 276 17.68 7.35 11.91
C PRO A 276 18.21 7.81 13.28
N LEU A 277 18.43 9.12 13.47
CA LEU A 277 18.86 9.67 14.75
C LEU A 277 17.75 9.58 15.80
N ALA A 278 16.50 9.88 15.43
CA ALA A 278 15.35 9.74 16.32
C ALA A 278 15.05 8.25 16.63
N TYR A 279 15.21 7.34 15.67
CA TYR A 279 15.13 5.89 15.91
C TYR A 279 16.18 5.45 16.95
N PHE A 280 17.44 5.89 16.79
CA PHE A 280 18.50 5.59 17.75
C PHE A 280 18.19 6.19 19.14
N ALA A 281 17.71 7.43 19.22
CA ALA A 281 17.31 8.04 20.49
C ALA A 281 16.16 7.29 21.18
N PHE A 282 15.15 6.80 20.44
CA PHE A 282 14.11 5.94 20.99
C PHE A 282 14.64 4.56 21.41
N TYR A 283 15.59 4.00 20.68
CA TYR A 283 16.21 2.72 21.00
C TYR A 283 16.95 2.78 22.34
N GLU A 284 17.81 3.80 22.53
CA GLU A 284 18.52 4.04 23.79
C GLU A 284 17.54 4.33 24.95
N LEU A 285 16.48 5.11 24.70
CA LEU A 285 15.44 5.39 25.69
C LEU A 285 14.73 4.10 26.15
N TYR A 286 14.36 3.21 25.22
CA TYR A 286 13.68 1.95 25.56
C TYR A 286 14.61 0.93 26.22
N SER A 287 15.88 0.87 25.81
CA SER A 287 16.92 0.09 26.50
C SER A 287 17.09 0.54 27.95
N ALA A 288 17.27 1.85 28.18
CA ALA A 288 17.39 2.40 29.53
C ALA A 288 16.15 2.16 30.42
N ILE A 289 14.94 2.25 29.86
CA ILE A 289 13.70 1.92 30.58
C ILE A 289 13.64 0.42 30.93
N ALA A 290 14.02 -0.47 30.01
CA ALA A 290 14.05 -1.92 30.26
C ALA A 290 15.06 -2.28 31.36
N HIS A 291 16.28 -1.74 31.31
CA HIS A 291 17.31 -1.98 32.31
C HIS A 291 16.90 -1.49 33.71
N GLN A 292 16.18 -0.37 33.82
CA GLN A 292 15.59 0.09 35.10
C GLN A 292 14.56 -0.88 35.68
N GLN A 293 13.95 -1.73 34.86
CA GLN A 293 12.98 -2.76 35.26
C GLN A 293 13.62 -4.15 35.39
N ALA A 294 14.97 -4.24 35.35
CA ALA A 294 15.73 -5.48 35.28
C ALA A 294 15.36 -6.39 34.07
N ALA A 295 14.81 -5.79 33.02
CA ALA A 295 14.50 -6.42 31.74
C ALA A 295 15.56 -6.06 30.67
N VAL A 296 15.45 -6.68 29.49
CA VAL A 296 16.35 -6.40 28.35
C VAL A 296 15.49 -6.10 27.14
N PHE A 297 15.64 -4.89 26.58
CA PHE A 297 14.81 -4.47 25.45
C PHE A 297 14.99 -5.42 24.27
N GLY A 298 13.88 -5.83 23.63
CA GLY A 298 13.91 -6.82 22.54
C GLY A 298 14.78 -6.43 21.33
N GLY A 299 15.15 -5.14 21.22
CA GLY A 299 16.14 -4.64 20.26
C GLY A 299 17.56 -5.14 20.52
N GLU A 300 18.01 -5.14 21.78
CA GLU A 300 19.33 -5.64 22.20
C GLU A 300 19.46 -7.13 21.91
N VAL A 301 18.43 -7.90 22.27
CA VAL A 301 18.33 -9.34 21.97
C VAL A 301 18.40 -9.60 20.46
N GLN A 302 17.78 -8.73 19.64
CA GLN A 302 17.85 -8.84 18.18
C GLN A 302 19.18 -8.39 17.56
N LEU A 303 20.01 -7.61 18.25
CA LEU A 303 21.39 -7.33 17.86
C LEU A 303 22.32 -8.47 18.25
N GLN A 304 22.16 -9.02 19.46
CA GLN A 304 23.00 -10.10 19.99
C GLN A 304 22.78 -11.47 19.30
N LYS A 305 21.64 -11.68 18.61
CA LYS A 305 21.44 -12.84 17.73
C LYS A 305 22.36 -12.79 16.50
N SER A 306 23.55 -13.33 16.68
CA SER A 306 24.63 -13.52 15.70
C SER A 306 24.20 -14.35 14.47
N ASP A 307 23.33 -15.34 14.64
CA ASP A 307 23.12 -16.43 13.66
C ASP A 307 21.84 -16.37 12.80
N ILE A 308 21.11 -15.24 12.76
CA ILE A 308 19.95 -15.13 11.84
C ILE A 308 20.40 -15.09 10.37
N SER A 309 21.64 -14.65 10.12
CA SER A 309 22.24 -14.61 8.79
C SER A 309 22.37 -16.01 8.19
N SER A 310 22.93 -16.96 8.96
CA SER A 310 23.12 -18.35 8.53
C SER A 310 21.79 -19.04 8.25
N SER A 311 20.76 -18.79 9.06
CA SER A 311 19.41 -19.31 8.83
C SER A 311 18.84 -18.87 7.48
N ARG A 312 18.77 -17.56 7.17
CA ARG A 312 18.26 -17.10 5.86
C ARG A 312 19.13 -17.54 4.68
N PHE A 313 20.46 -17.56 4.82
CA PHE A 313 21.32 -18.08 3.76
C PHE A 313 21.14 -19.58 3.51
N ALA A 314 20.87 -20.38 4.56
CA ALA A 314 20.53 -21.79 4.41
C ALA A 314 19.13 -22.00 3.76
N ILE A 315 18.15 -21.14 4.06
CA ILE A 315 16.86 -21.09 3.34
C ILE A 315 17.09 -20.83 1.85
N TRP A 316 17.91 -19.82 1.51
CA TRP A 316 18.23 -19.49 0.12
C TRP A 316 19.03 -20.60 -0.58
N SER A 317 19.94 -21.29 0.11
CA SER A 317 20.66 -22.45 -0.41
C SER A 317 19.71 -23.61 -0.76
N ASN A 318 18.74 -23.90 0.11
CA ASN A 318 17.70 -24.90 -0.17
C ASN A 318 16.81 -24.46 -1.35
N ALA A 319 16.43 -23.19 -1.41
CA ALA A 319 15.64 -22.64 -2.51
C ALA A 319 16.37 -22.72 -3.86
N LEU A 320 17.66 -22.36 -3.89
CA LEU A 320 18.52 -22.51 -5.08
C LEU A 320 18.68 -23.98 -5.48
N SER A 321 18.70 -24.90 -4.52
CA SER A 321 18.73 -26.35 -4.80
C SER A 321 17.43 -26.85 -5.43
N LEU A 322 16.27 -26.39 -4.97
CA LEU A 322 14.97 -26.67 -5.62
C LEU A 322 14.88 -26.04 -7.01
N ILE A 323 15.37 -24.81 -7.18
CA ILE A 323 15.45 -24.14 -8.50
C ILE A 323 16.36 -24.92 -9.46
N ALA A 324 17.49 -25.46 -8.99
CA ALA A 324 18.39 -26.28 -9.80
C ALA A 324 17.76 -27.63 -10.20
N ALA A 325 16.93 -28.22 -9.34
CA ALA A 325 16.19 -29.44 -9.63
C ALA A 325 14.98 -29.21 -10.58
N HIS A 326 14.34 -28.04 -10.49
CA HIS A 326 13.11 -27.71 -11.24
C HIS A 326 13.20 -26.38 -12.02
N PRO A 327 14.23 -26.16 -12.88
CA PRO A 327 14.56 -24.83 -13.40
C PRO A 327 13.54 -24.25 -14.38
N TRP A 328 12.74 -25.09 -15.05
CA TRP A 328 11.86 -24.67 -16.15
C TRP A 328 10.47 -24.21 -15.71
N VAL A 329 9.84 -24.96 -14.79
CA VAL A 329 8.45 -24.74 -14.34
C VAL A 329 8.31 -24.59 -12.82
N GLY A 330 9.41 -24.76 -12.07
CA GLY A 330 9.39 -24.71 -10.61
C GLY A 330 8.81 -25.97 -9.97
N VAL A 331 8.34 -25.85 -8.73
CA VAL A 331 7.68 -26.92 -7.95
C VAL A 331 6.16 -26.79 -7.88
N GLY A 332 5.60 -25.66 -8.33
CA GLY A 332 4.18 -25.33 -8.21
C GLY A 332 3.98 -24.03 -7.42
N PHE A 333 3.07 -23.17 -7.88
CA PHE A 333 2.70 -21.97 -7.13
C PHE A 333 2.04 -22.34 -5.81
N GLY A 334 2.61 -21.88 -4.70
CA GLY A 334 2.22 -22.27 -3.33
C GLY A 334 2.86 -23.56 -2.80
N GLU A 335 3.60 -24.34 -3.62
CA GLU A 335 4.17 -25.63 -3.19
C GLU A 335 5.53 -25.53 -2.51
N PHE A 336 6.14 -24.34 -2.44
CA PHE A 336 7.52 -24.21 -1.95
C PHE A 336 7.74 -24.88 -0.58
N ASN A 337 6.84 -24.67 0.38
CA ASN A 337 6.92 -25.29 1.70
C ASN A 337 6.80 -26.83 1.65
N PHE A 338 5.90 -27.36 0.84
CA PHE A 338 5.68 -28.80 0.69
C PHE A 338 6.88 -29.48 0.03
N ALA A 339 7.32 -28.95 -1.12
CA ALA A 339 8.50 -29.42 -1.82
C ALA A 339 9.77 -29.32 -0.94
N TRP A 340 9.94 -28.23 -0.19
CA TRP A 340 11.04 -28.09 0.75
C TRP A 340 10.96 -29.10 1.91
N SER A 341 9.78 -29.33 2.46
CA SER A 341 9.58 -30.26 3.58
C SER A 341 9.90 -31.71 3.20
N LEU A 342 9.54 -32.13 1.98
CA LEU A 342 9.82 -33.48 1.47
C LEU A 342 11.23 -33.67 0.90
N THR A 343 11.92 -32.60 0.49
CA THR A 343 13.27 -32.69 -0.10
C THR A 343 14.35 -32.75 0.99
N VAL A 344 15.14 -33.82 1.04
CA VAL A 344 16.21 -33.97 2.04
C VAL A 344 17.35 -32.99 1.76
N PHE A 345 17.62 -32.09 2.71
CA PHE A 345 18.75 -31.15 2.66
C PHE A 345 19.77 -31.49 3.75
N PRO A 346 21.04 -31.79 3.42
CA PRO A 346 22.10 -31.91 4.40
C PRO A 346 22.25 -30.59 5.18
N GLY A 347 22.20 -30.65 6.51
CA GLY A 347 22.25 -29.45 7.36
C GLY A 347 21.01 -28.55 7.26
N ARG A 348 19.83 -29.10 6.93
CA ARG A 348 18.54 -28.37 6.90
C ARG A 348 18.36 -27.52 8.19
N PRO A 349 17.98 -26.22 8.09
CA PRO A 349 17.58 -25.43 9.24
C PRO A 349 16.45 -26.10 10.04
N ILE A 350 16.53 -26.03 11.37
CA ILE A 350 15.50 -26.54 12.28
C ILE A 350 14.24 -25.64 12.25
N ALA A 351 14.38 -24.38 11.83
CA ALA A 351 13.26 -23.46 11.66
C ALA A 351 12.35 -23.90 10.49
N PHE A 352 11.05 -23.98 10.76
CA PHE A 352 10.02 -24.14 9.74
C PHE A 352 9.71 -22.78 9.09
N PHE A 353 9.52 -22.75 7.77
CA PHE A 353 9.20 -21.53 7.03
C PHE A 353 8.38 -21.85 5.78
N ASP A 354 7.40 -21.00 5.48
CA ASP A 354 6.47 -21.22 4.36
C ASP A 354 6.99 -20.65 3.02
N HIS A 355 8.01 -19.79 3.09
CA HIS A 355 8.54 -19.04 1.94
C HIS A 355 10.06 -18.94 1.99
N THR A 356 10.67 -18.71 0.82
CA THR A 356 12.09 -18.39 0.62
C THR A 356 12.55 -17.10 1.31
N HIS A 357 11.63 -16.29 1.85
CA HIS A 357 11.87 -14.93 2.35
C HIS A 357 12.52 -14.00 1.32
N ASN A 358 12.35 -14.26 0.02
CA ASN A 358 12.88 -13.43 -1.06
C ASN A 358 12.01 -13.59 -2.34
N LEU A 359 11.25 -12.57 -2.72
CA LEU A 359 10.26 -12.65 -3.79
C LEU A 359 10.81 -13.20 -5.14
N PRO A 360 11.97 -12.76 -5.66
CA PRO A 360 12.58 -13.38 -6.85
C PRO A 360 12.88 -14.87 -6.70
N LEU A 361 13.44 -15.32 -5.56
CA LEU A 361 13.69 -16.74 -5.31
C LEU A 361 12.38 -17.53 -5.17
N GLN A 362 11.35 -16.97 -4.53
CA GLN A 362 10.04 -17.61 -4.44
C GLN A 362 9.46 -17.87 -5.83
N LEU A 363 9.43 -16.84 -6.68
CA LEU A 363 8.90 -16.96 -8.04
C LEU A 363 9.71 -17.97 -8.85
N ALA A 364 11.05 -17.97 -8.75
CA ALA A 364 11.90 -18.91 -9.46
C ALA A 364 11.71 -20.35 -8.98
N ALA A 365 11.55 -20.57 -7.68
CA ALA A 365 11.32 -21.90 -7.12
C ALA A 365 9.93 -22.46 -7.47
N GLU A 366 8.90 -21.62 -7.47
CA GLU A 366 7.51 -22.05 -7.68
C GLU A 366 7.06 -22.08 -9.15
N LEU A 367 7.55 -21.16 -9.97
CA LEU A 367 7.13 -20.95 -11.37
C LEU A 367 8.23 -21.24 -12.41
N GLY A 368 9.45 -21.54 -11.95
CA GLY A 368 10.61 -21.74 -12.80
C GLY A 368 11.30 -20.43 -13.20
N VAL A 369 12.59 -20.53 -13.54
CA VAL A 369 13.46 -19.40 -13.86
C VAL A 369 12.95 -18.55 -15.03
N PRO A 370 12.47 -19.11 -16.17
CA PRO A 370 12.05 -18.31 -17.31
C PRO A 370 10.84 -17.41 -16.99
N LEU A 371 9.82 -17.97 -16.33
CA LEU A 371 8.60 -17.24 -15.99
C LEU A 371 8.85 -16.23 -14.86
N ALA A 372 9.64 -16.62 -13.84
CA ALA A 372 10.06 -15.71 -12.78
C ALA A 372 10.87 -14.51 -13.31
N ALA A 373 11.82 -14.75 -14.22
CA ALA A 373 12.62 -13.69 -14.84
C ALA A 373 11.74 -12.71 -15.63
N LEU A 374 10.75 -13.21 -16.39
CA LEU A 374 9.79 -12.37 -17.11
C LEU A 374 8.92 -11.53 -16.15
N ILE A 375 8.39 -12.14 -15.09
CA ILE A 375 7.58 -11.45 -14.07
C ILE A 375 8.41 -10.35 -13.39
N VAL A 376 9.63 -10.66 -12.95
CA VAL A 376 10.55 -9.69 -12.32
C VAL A 376 10.92 -8.57 -13.30
N ALA A 377 11.20 -8.87 -14.57
CA ALA A 377 11.49 -7.85 -15.58
C ALA A 377 10.31 -6.90 -15.80
N LEU A 378 9.07 -7.41 -15.86
CA LEU A 378 7.85 -6.61 -15.99
C LEU A 378 7.61 -5.73 -14.74
N LEU A 379 7.83 -6.26 -13.54
CA LEU A 379 7.73 -5.49 -12.29
C LEU A 379 8.79 -4.39 -12.20
N LEU A 380 10.05 -4.68 -12.59
CA LEU A 380 11.13 -3.69 -12.64
C LEU A 380 10.87 -2.61 -13.70
N PHE A 381 10.32 -2.99 -14.86
CA PHE A 381 9.92 -2.04 -15.89
C PHE A 381 8.76 -1.15 -15.42
N ALA A 382 7.77 -1.70 -14.72
CA ALA A 382 6.71 -0.93 -14.09
C ALA A 382 7.27 0.03 -13.01
N LEU A 383 8.19 -0.42 -12.15
CA LEU A 383 8.87 0.44 -11.16
C LEU A 383 9.65 1.59 -11.82
N TRP A 384 10.41 1.29 -12.88
CA TRP A 384 11.11 2.29 -13.69
C TRP A 384 10.13 3.30 -14.30
N ARG A 385 8.99 2.82 -14.82
CA ARG A 385 7.96 3.68 -15.40
C ARG A 385 7.30 4.57 -14.34
N ALA A 386 6.95 4.02 -13.18
CA ALA A 386 6.43 4.78 -12.04
C ALA A 386 7.41 5.87 -11.59
N ARG A 387 8.72 5.57 -11.54
CA ARG A 387 9.77 6.56 -11.25
C ARG A 387 9.87 7.64 -12.33
N ARG A 388 9.73 7.28 -13.61
CA ARG A 388 9.73 8.26 -14.72
C ARG A 388 8.52 9.19 -14.62
N ASP A 389 7.33 8.63 -14.42
CA ASP A 389 6.07 9.38 -14.31
C ASP A 389 6.01 10.21 -13.01
N SER A 390 6.66 9.78 -11.92
CA SER A 390 6.80 10.59 -10.70
C SER A 390 7.70 11.82 -10.86
N LEU A 391 8.44 11.92 -11.97
CA LEU A 391 9.34 13.03 -12.25
C LEU A 391 8.79 14.06 -13.25
N ASP A 392 7.67 13.78 -13.91
CA ASP A 392 7.12 14.56 -15.04
C ASP A 392 5.61 14.85 -14.90
N GLY A 393 5.23 16.07 -14.54
CA GLY A 393 3.83 16.45 -14.32
C GLY A 393 3.65 17.80 -13.65
N ALA A 394 2.47 18.04 -13.08
CA ALA A 394 2.23 19.18 -12.20
C ALA A 394 2.82 18.89 -10.79
N PRO A 395 3.35 19.89 -10.05
CA PRO A 395 4.04 19.64 -8.77
C PRO A 395 3.26 18.80 -7.75
N HIS A 396 1.94 19.00 -7.68
CA HIS A 396 1.04 18.26 -6.79
C HIS A 396 0.88 16.78 -7.17
N ASP A 397 0.69 16.51 -8.46
CA ASP A 397 0.64 15.15 -9.03
C ASP A 397 1.96 14.41 -8.79
N MET A 398 3.08 15.09 -9.02
CA MET A 398 4.42 14.55 -8.77
C MET A 398 4.61 14.18 -7.29
N ALA A 399 4.17 15.02 -6.34
CA ALA A 399 4.26 14.73 -4.91
C ALA A 399 3.48 13.46 -4.51
N LEU A 400 2.28 13.29 -5.06
CA LEU A 400 1.45 12.09 -4.89
C LEU A 400 2.13 10.84 -5.47
N ARG A 401 2.60 10.88 -6.72
CA ARG A 401 3.29 9.73 -7.33
C ARG A 401 4.57 9.35 -6.60
N ARG A 402 5.31 10.33 -6.09
CA ARG A 402 6.55 10.10 -5.32
C ARG A 402 6.26 9.44 -3.98
N ALA A 403 5.19 9.83 -3.28
CA ALA A 403 4.75 9.17 -2.05
C ALA A 403 4.26 7.74 -2.32
N ALA A 404 3.43 7.55 -3.34
CA ALA A 404 2.95 6.24 -3.76
C ALA A 404 4.11 5.30 -4.19
N LEU A 405 5.08 5.81 -4.96
CA LEU A 405 6.30 5.09 -5.32
C LEU A 405 7.15 4.74 -4.10
N ALA A 406 7.29 5.63 -3.11
CA ALA A 406 8.02 5.35 -1.88
C ALA A 406 7.37 4.20 -1.09
N MET A 407 6.03 4.13 -1.03
CA MET A 407 5.30 3.02 -0.42
C MET A 407 5.56 1.70 -1.15
N VAL A 408 5.54 1.69 -2.49
CA VAL A 408 5.81 0.49 -3.30
C VAL A 408 7.26 0.04 -3.13
N VAL A 409 8.24 0.96 -3.22
CA VAL A 409 9.66 0.63 -3.02
C VAL A 409 9.91 0.07 -1.62
N MET A 410 9.30 0.65 -0.57
CA MET A 410 9.41 0.18 0.80
C MET A 410 8.91 -1.27 0.95
N ILE A 411 7.72 -1.60 0.43
CA ILE A 411 7.17 -2.95 0.55
C ILE A 411 7.88 -3.96 -0.37
N SER A 412 8.39 -3.52 -1.53
CA SER A 412 9.24 -4.34 -2.40
C SER A 412 10.53 -4.74 -1.69
N LEU A 413 11.18 -3.82 -0.97
CA LEU A 413 12.39 -4.11 -0.20
C LEU A 413 12.11 -5.02 1.00
N HIS A 414 10.97 -4.86 1.68
CA HIS A 414 10.52 -5.84 2.68
C HIS A 414 10.31 -7.23 2.05
N SER A 415 9.78 -7.29 0.82
CA SER A 415 9.57 -8.54 0.06
C SER A 415 10.86 -9.20 -0.45
N LEU A 416 12.05 -8.62 -0.21
CA LEU A 416 13.34 -9.27 -0.44
C LEU A 416 13.88 -9.99 0.80
N LEU A 417 13.21 -9.83 1.96
CA LEU A 417 13.63 -10.32 3.28
C LEU A 417 12.53 -11.09 4.03
N GLU A 418 11.27 -10.94 3.61
CA GLU A 418 10.04 -11.54 4.13
C GLU A 418 9.00 -11.65 3.00
N TYR A 419 7.76 -12.06 3.31
CA TYR A 419 6.68 -12.32 2.34
C TYR A 419 5.40 -11.49 2.59
N PRO A 420 5.48 -10.15 2.82
CA PRO A 420 4.30 -9.35 3.18
C PRO A 420 3.21 -9.34 2.10
N LEU A 421 3.57 -9.51 0.82
CA LEU A 421 2.62 -9.50 -0.30
C LEU A 421 1.72 -10.75 -0.39
N TRP A 422 1.95 -11.78 0.44
CA TRP A 422 1.00 -12.89 0.60
C TRP A 422 -0.21 -12.53 1.49
N TYR A 423 -0.22 -11.34 2.09
CA TYR A 423 -1.30 -10.87 2.94
C TYR A 423 -2.10 -9.77 2.25
N ALA A 424 -3.41 -9.97 2.15
CA ALA A 424 -4.36 -9.02 1.56
C ALA A 424 -4.20 -7.57 2.07
N TYR A 425 -3.94 -7.40 3.38
CA TYR A 425 -3.75 -6.11 4.04
C TYR A 425 -2.43 -5.39 3.69
N PHE A 426 -1.52 -6.03 2.92
CA PHE A 426 -0.40 -5.35 2.25
C PHE A 426 -0.56 -5.39 0.73
N LEU A 427 -1.03 -6.50 0.16
CA LEU A 427 -1.15 -6.68 -1.29
C LEU A 427 -2.07 -5.63 -1.93
N LEU A 428 -3.27 -5.40 -1.37
CA LEU A 428 -4.22 -4.45 -1.96
C LEU A 428 -3.78 -2.98 -1.80
N PRO A 429 -3.30 -2.52 -0.62
CA PRO A 429 -2.64 -1.21 -0.50
C PRO A 429 -1.45 -1.00 -1.45
N ALA A 430 -0.60 -2.03 -1.63
CA ALA A 430 0.55 -1.95 -2.54
C ALA A 430 0.10 -1.85 -4.00
N ALA A 431 -0.90 -2.65 -4.41
CA ALA A 431 -1.50 -2.60 -5.73
C ALA A 431 -2.14 -1.23 -6.02
N PHE A 432 -2.84 -0.66 -5.04
CA PHE A 432 -3.43 0.68 -5.14
C PHE A 432 -2.35 1.76 -5.32
N ALA A 433 -1.33 1.79 -4.45
CA ALA A 433 -0.23 2.74 -4.54
C ALA A 433 0.52 2.62 -5.88
N PHE A 434 0.76 1.39 -6.37
CA PHE A 434 1.43 1.18 -7.65
C PHE A 434 0.57 1.63 -8.82
N GLY A 435 -0.74 1.33 -8.81
CA GLY A 435 -1.69 1.82 -9.80
C GLY A 435 -1.78 3.34 -9.84
N ILE A 436 -1.82 4.02 -8.68
CA ILE A 436 -1.76 5.49 -8.57
C ILE A 436 -0.46 6.03 -9.19
N ALA A 437 0.70 5.45 -8.86
CA ALA A 437 1.99 5.92 -9.40
C ALA A 437 2.08 5.76 -10.93
N LEU A 438 1.56 4.66 -11.46
CA LEU A 438 1.55 4.28 -12.88
C LEU A 438 0.44 4.93 -13.72
N GLY A 439 -0.54 5.55 -13.09
CA GLY A 439 -1.85 5.85 -13.67
C GLY A 439 -1.90 7.01 -14.68
N GLY A 440 -0.87 7.21 -15.50
CA GLY A 440 -0.85 8.18 -16.60
C GLY A 440 -1.09 9.63 -16.18
N ARG A 441 -1.10 10.58 -17.12
CA ARG A 441 -1.43 11.98 -16.80
C ARG A 441 -2.94 12.17 -16.69
N PRO A 442 -3.46 12.90 -15.68
CA PRO A 442 -4.82 13.41 -15.75
C PRO A 442 -4.94 14.40 -16.94
N PRO A 443 -6.09 14.49 -17.61
CA PRO A 443 -6.29 15.47 -18.68
C PRO A 443 -6.08 16.89 -18.14
N ILE A 444 -5.40 17.72 -18.93
CA ILE A 444 -5.25 19.14 -18.59
C ILE A 444 -6.64 19.77 -18.66
N VAL A 445 -7.26 19.98 -17.50
CA VAL A 445 -8.45 20.81 -17.38
C VAL A 445 -8.03 22.24 -17.75
N ARG A 446 -8.26 22.61 -19.01
CA ARG A 446 -8.22 24.01 -19.44
C ARG A 446 -9.31 24.74 -18.66
N ARG A 447 -8.94 25.33 -17.51
CA ARG A 447 -9.79 26.32 -16.84
C ARG A 447 -9.99 27.47 -17.82
N HIS A 448 -11.13 27.50 -18.50
CA HIS A 448 -11.58 28.68 -19.21
C HIS A 448 -11.60 29.83 -18.19
N ARG A 449 -10.88 30.91 -18.51
CA ARG A 449 -10.98 32.19 -17.78
C ARG A 449 -12.31 32.86 -18.12
N SER A 450 -13.42 32.31 -17.62
CA SER A 450 -14.64 33.10 -17.41
C SER A 450 -14.47 33.92 -16.12
N GLY A 451 -14.96 35.16 -16.14
CA GLY A 451 -14.68 36.14 -15.08
C GLY A 451 -15.30 35.81 -13.73
N ARG A 452 -14.72 36.42 -12.69
CA ARG A 452 -15.22 36.58 -11.30
C ARG A 452 -16.51 35.83 -10.95
N ALA A 453 -16.38 34.69 -10.28
CA ALA A 453 -17.45 34.09 -9.50
C ALA A 453 -16.94 33.62 -8.12
N SER A 454 -17.74 33.92 -7.10
CA SER A 454 -17.71 33.53 -5.68
C SER A 454 -16.68 32.48 -5.21
N ALA A 455 -16.00 32.80 -4.09
CA ALA A 455 -15.28 31.82 -3.29
C ALA A 455 -16.26 30.96 -2.45
N SER A 456 -16.85 29.94 -3.06
CA SER A 456 -17.70 28.95 -2.38
C SER A 456 -17.35 27.53 -2.86
N GLY A 457 -16.54 26.83 -2.07
CA GLY A 457 -15.99 25.51 -2.41
C GLY A 457 -14.88 25.03 -1.47
N CYS A 458 -14.99 25.31 -0.17
CA CYS A 458 -14.04 24.83 0.83
C CYS A 458 -14.45 23.43 1.30
N TRP A 459 -13.95 22.39 0.62
CA TRP A 459 -14.23 20.97 0.91
C TRP A 459 -13.41 20.41 2.10
N TRP A 460 -13.38 21.15 3.20
CA TRP A 460 -12.82 20.68 4.48
C TRP A 460 -13.43 21.49 5.62
N PRO A 461 -13.87 20.86 6.73
CA PRO A 461 -14.21 21.60 7.93
C PRO A 461 -12.92 22.23 8.47
N ARG A 462 -12.83 23.56 8.39
CA ARG A 462 -11.73 24.30 9.02
C ARG A 462 -11.97 24.30 10.53
N CYS A 463 -11.18 23.52 11.25
CA CYS A 463 -10.91 23.69 12.67
C CYS A 463 -9.47 24.21 12.82
#